data_AF-A0A6N7L2K9-F1
#
_entry.id   AF-A0A6N7L2K9-F1
#
_cell.length_a   1.000
_cell.length_b   1.000
_cell.length_c   1.000
_cell.angle_alpha   90.00
_cell.angle_beta   90.00
_cell.angle_gamma   90.00
#
_symmetry.space_group_name_H-M   'P 1'
#
loop_
_entity.id
_entity.type
_entity.pdbx_description
1 polymer ?
#
loop_
_entity_poly.entity_id
_entity_poly.type
_entity_poly.pdbx_seq_one_letter_code
_entity_poly.pdbx_strand_id
1 'polypeptide(L)'
;MSLTNGAEAYAAAVWERHCPDEELPPLWVQRQLHDREIRVRKDEFELVTFGEAEPYELRSPGWLALTAGQLEQLVGGPVAEDRGSGYVPREPLPEPETRFEVMAVRQLARPRPFRARGCMPAGTSWWRRWWRQAVPTRQVHDCCWYHRGDWHTVNRMAIAILAEGTEAGVAADDMADFADERAMKAGADEWQQEALYSLFSLGVAIMPCEGGGYVNGQHRSQAMLDAGVRHTVVVRDVWPEGS
;
A
#
# COMPACT_ATOMS: atom_id res chain seq x y z
N MET A 1 8.95 -5.64 0.19
CA MET A 1 7.95 -5.18 1.19
C MET A 1 8.21 -3.70 1.50
N SER A 2 7.18 -2.85 1.55
CA SER A 2 7.36 -1.40 1.82
C SER A 2 7.81 -1.12 3.26
N LEU A 3 8.38 0.07 3.51
CA LEU A 3 8.81 0.50 4.86
C LEU A 3 7.67 0.39 5.88
N THR A 4 6.47 0.88 5.54
CA THR A 4 5.28 0.78 6.38
C THR A 4 4.88 -0.68 6.64
N ASN A 5 5.03 -1.58 5.66
CA ASN A 5 4.63 -2.98 5.82
C ASN A 5 5.65 -3.85 6.54
N GLY A 6 6.93 -3.45 6.57
CA GLY A 6 8.02 -4.19 7.21
C GLY A 6 8.61 -3.50 8.43
N ALA A 7 8.01 -2.41 8.91
CA ALA A 7 8.57 -1.53 9.95
C ALA A 7 9.06 -2.30 11.18
N GLU A 8 8.28 -3.26 11.69
CA GLU A 8 8.66 -4.09 12.84
C GLU A 8 9.96 -4.88 12.56
N ALA A 9 10.04 -5.55 11.41
CA ALA A 9 11.18 -6.38 11.04
C ALA A 9 12.43 -5.55 10.74
N TYR A 10 12.26 -4.39 10.09
CA TYR A 10 13.37 -3.50 9.76
C TYR A 10 13.93 -2.83 11.02
N ALA A 11 13.08 -2.29 11.89
CA ALA A 11 13.51 -1.67 13.14
C ALA A 11 14.14 -2.70 14.09
N ALA A 12 13.58 -3.91 14.18
CA ALA A 12 14.17 -5.01 14.96
C ALA A 12 15.57 -5.40 14.45
N ALA A 13 15.74 -5.57 13.14
CA ALA A 13 17.03 -5.93 12.55
C ALA A 13 18.08 -4.81 12.75
N VAL A 14 17.68 -3.55 12.71
CA VAL A 14 18.57 -2.42 12.99
C VAL A 14 18.94 -2.39 14.48
N TRP A 15 17.99 -2.62 15.37
CA TRP A 15 18.24 -2.72 16.81
C TRP A 15 19.25 -3.83 17.12
N GLU A 16 18.99 -5.06 16.64
CA GLU A 16 19.89 -6.21 16.85
C GLU A 16 21.30 -5.96 16.32
N ARG A 17 21.42 -5.32 15.15
CA ARG A 17 22.71 -5.12 14.49
C ARG A 17 23.53 -3.96 15.05
N HIS A 18 22.87 -2.86 15.42
CA HIS A 18 23.54 -1.59 15.70
C HIS A 18 23.47 -1.16 17.16
N CYS A 19 22.48 -1.66 17.92
CA CYS A 19 22.30 -1.36 19.32
C CYS A 19 22.05 -2.64 20.14
N PRO A 20 22.89 -3.70 20.02
CA PRO A 20 22.61 -5.00 20.62
C PRO A 20 22.55 -4.94 22.16
N ASP A 21 23.31 -4.03 22.78
CA ASP A 21 23.40 -3.92 24.23
C ASP A 21 22.28 -3.06 24.85
N GLU A 22 21.45 -2.43 24.03
CA GLU A 22 20.35 -1.57 24.50
C GLU A 22 19.10 -2.39 24.80
N GLU A 23 18.50 -2.19 25.98
CA GLU A 23 17.28 -2.90 26.41
C GLU A 23 16.02 -2.47 25.63
N LEU A 24 16.04 -1.30 25.01
CA LEU A 24 14.93 -0.73 24.24
C LEU A 24 15.37 -0.41 22.81
N PRO A 25 14.44 -0.48 21.83
CA PRO A 25 14.76 -0.13 20.45
C PRO A 25 15.12 1.35 20.32
N PRO A 26 15.98 1.70 19.35
CA PRO A 26 16.20 3.10 18.98
C PRO A 26 14.91 3.72 18.43
N LEU A 27 14.81 5.05 18.51
CA LEU A 27 13.72 5.78 17.84
C LEU A 27 13.79 5.53 16.33
N TRP A 28 12.67 5.08 15.76
CA TRP A 28 12.56 4.84 14.33
C TRP A 28 11.79 5.98 13.66
N VAL A 29 12.49 6.77 12.85
CA VAL A 29 11.90 7.81 12.02
C VAL A 29 12.10 7.42 10.55
N GLN A 30 11.03 7.47 9.77
CA GLN A 30 11.06 7.16 8.35
C GLN A 30 10.55 8.32 7.51
N ARG A 31 11.03 8.42 6.28
CA ARG A 31 10.51 9.31 5.25
C ARG A 31 10.51 8.56 3.92
N GLN A 32 9.41 8.63 3.18
CA GLN A 32 9.35 8.13 1.82
C GLN A 32 9.71 9.26 0.87
N LEU A 33 10.80 9.08 0.12
CA LEU A 33 11.20 10.00 -0.92
C LEU A 33 10.54 9.54 -2.22
N HIS A 34 9.48 10.24 -2.63
CA HIS A 34 8.85 10.02 -3.94
C HIS A 34 9.56 10.86 -4.99
N ASP A 35 9.72 10.33 -6.20
CA ASP A 35 10.15 11.16 -7.32
C ASP A 35 9.10 12.25 -7.58
N ARG A 36 9.59 13.43 -7.98
CA ARG A 36 8.81 14.68 -8.11
C ARG A 36 7.57 14.58 -9.02
N GLU A 37 7.44 13.51 -9.79
CA GLU A 37 6.33 13.25 -10.71
C GLU A 37 5.07 12.71 -10.00
N ILE A 38 5.22 12.05 -8.83
CA ILE A 38 4.09 11.52 -8.08
C ILE A 38 3.53 12.64 -7.18
N ARG A 39 2.42 13.25 -7.61
CA ARG A 39 1.72 14.37 -6.92
C ARG A 39 1.15 14.05 -5.53
N VAL A 40 1.39 12.86 -4.99
CA VAL A 40 0.95 12.50 -3.64
C VAL A 40 2.03 12.92 -2.65
N ARG A 41 2.05 14.19 -2.29
CA ARG A 41 2.93 14.73 -1.24
C ARG A 41 2.60 14.09 0.11
N LYS A 42 3.36 13.07 0.47
CA LYS A 42 3.66 12.73 1.86
C LYS A 42 5.16 12.91 2.09
N ASP A 43 5.63 14.12 1.84
CA ASP A 43 7.04 14.51 2.07
C ASP A 43 7.33 14.74 3.57
N GLU A 44 6.52 14.16 4.46
CA GLU A 44 6.62 14.32 5.91
C GLU A 44 7.42 13.18 6.52
N PHE A 45 8.11 13.47 7.63
CA PHE A 45 8.71 12.42 8.44
C PHE A 45 7.61 11.73 9.24
N GLU A 46 7.77 10.43 9.47
CA GLU A 46 6.89 9.65 10.33
C GLU A 46 7.73 9.03 11.45
N LEU A 47 7.44 9.39 12.69
CA LEU A 47 7.90 8.65 13.85
C LEU A 47 7.07 7.38 13.98
N VAL A 48 7.73 6.24 13.97
CA VAL A 48 7.10 4.95 14.21
C VAL A 48 7.29 4.57 15.67
N THR A 49 6.19 4.36 16.35
CA THR A 49 6.15 3.88 17.73
C THR A 49 5.77 2.41 17.75
N PHE A 50 6.18 1.66 18.78
CA PHE A 50 5.81 0.25 18.96
C PHE A 50 5.16 0.08 20.34
N GLY A 51 3.93 -0.42 20.37
CA GLY A 51 3.19 -0.61 21.63
C GLY A 51 3.67 -1.80 22.46
N GLU A 52 4.41 -2.72 21.84
CA GLU A 52 4.96 -3.94 22.45
C GLU A 52 6.40 -4.11 21.97
N ALA A 53 7.33 -4.28 22.90
CA ALA A 53 8.75 -4.50 22.62
C ALA A 53 9.30 -5.59 23.55
N GLU A 54 9.77 -6.68 22.96
CA GLU A 54 10.67 -7.66 23.56
C GLU A 54 12.04 -7.54 22.85
N PRO A 55 13.14 -8.09 23.41
CA PRO A 55 14.46 -7.99 22.78
C PRO A 55 14.43 -8.40 21.31
N TYR A 56 14.64 -7.42 20.42
CA TYR A 56 14.61 -7.54 18.96
C TYR A 56 13.28 -8.06 18.37
N GLU A 57 12.19 -7.96 19.13
CA GLU A 57 10.84 -8.27 18.69
C GLU A 57 9.92 -7.08 18.93
N LEU A 58 9.51 -6.43 17.84
CA LEU A 58 8.65 -5.25 17.87
C LEU A 58 7.26 -5.58 17.34
N ARG A 59 6.22 -5.07 17.99
CA ARG A 59 4.82 -5.29 17.58
C ARG A 59 3.98 -4.03 17.78
N SER A 60 2.78 -4.07 17.19
CA SER A 60 1.77 -3.03 17.34
C SER A 60 2.30 -1.63 16.96
N PRO A 61 2.78 -1.43 15.72
CA PRO A 61 3.32 -0.15 15.29
C PRO A 61 2.25 0.94 15.19
N GLY A 62 2.62 2.17 15.52
CA GLY A 62 1.85 3.39 15.30
C GLY A 62 2.68 4.43 14.55
N TRP A 63 2.02 5.35 13.84
CA TRP A 63 2.69 6.39 13.04
C TRP A 63 2.24 7.77 13.48
N LEU A 64 3.21 8.64 13.72
CA LEU A 64 3.00 10.05 14.06
C LEU A 64 3.74 10.90 13.05
N ALA A 65 3.01 11.79 12.37
CA ALA A 65 3.62 12.75 11.47
C ALA A 65 4.52 13.71 12.26
N LEU A 66 5.71 13.96 11.71
CA LEU A 66 6.70 14.90 12.21
C LEU A 66 7.10 15.87 11.09
N THR A 67 7.12 17.14 11.45
CA THR A 67 7.77 18.18 10.64
C THR A 67 9.29 18.09 10.79
N ALA A 68 10.03 18.64 9.81
CA ALA A 68 11.49 18.72 9.88
C ALA A 68 11.96 19.41 11.18
N GLY A 69 11.35 20.54 11.55
CA GLY A 69 11.72 21.26 12.77
C GLY A 69 11.44 20.48 14.07
N GLN A 70 10.39 19.65 14.12
CA GLN A 70 10.16 18.76 15.26
C GLN A 70 11.21 17.65 15.34
N LEU A 71 11.62 17.13 14.19
CA LEU A 71 12.68 16.14 14.12
C LEU A 71 14.01 16.75 14.58
N GLU A 72 14.38 17.94 14.11
CA GLU A 72 15.59 18.63 14.54
C GLU A 72 15.64 18.84 16.07
N GLN A 73 14.52 19.21 16.67
CA GLN A 73 14.41 19.34 18.12
C GLN A 73 14.58 18.00 18.84
N LEU A 74 14.04 16.91 18.27
CA LEU A 74 14.13 15.56 18.83
C LEU A 74 15.56 15.02 18.79
N VAL A 75 16.30 15.25 17.70
CA VAL A 75 17.69 14.75 17.54
C VAL A 75 18.73 15.74 18.11
N GLY A 76 18.33 16.98 18.40
CA GLY A 76 19.21 18.03 18.95
C GLY A 76 20.09 18.73 17.90
N GLY A 77 19.71 18.68 16.62
CA GLY A 77 20.47 19.27 15.51
C GLY A 77 19.81 19.06 14.15
N PRO A 78 20.37 19.68 13.09
CA PRO A 78 19.83 19.55 11.74
C PRO A 78 19.87 18.09 11.26
N VAL A 79 18.79 17.64 10.63
CA VAL A 79 18.68 16.28 10.07
C VAL A 79 18.62 16.38 8.54
N ALA A 80 19.41 15.54 7.87
CA ALA A 80 19.38 15.48 6.41
C ALA A 80 17.97 15.08 5.93
N GLU A 81 17.42 15.90 5.06
CA GLU A 81 16.10 15.68 4.48
C GLU A 81 16.11 14.75 3.27
N ASP A 82 17.29 14.52 2.71
CA ASP A 82 17.53 13.66 1.56
C ASP A 82 18.11 12.30 2.00
N ARG A 83 18.86 11.65 1.11
CA ARG A 83 19.49 10.36 1.40
C ARG A 83 20.79 10.48 2.22
N GLY A 84 21.24 11.70 2.53
CA GLY A 84 22.43 11.99 3.33
C GLY A 84 23.75 11.99 2.56
N SER A 85 24.76 12.64 3.16
CA SER A 85 26.13 12.77 2.64
C SER A 85 26.91 11.45 2.77
N GLY A 86 26.70 10.54 1.82
CA GLY A 86 27.32 9.22 1.84
C GLY A 86 26.46 8.14 1.21
N TYR A 87 25.22 8.48 0.85
CA TYR A 87 24.41 7.62 0.01
C TYR A 87 25.08 7.43 -1.35
N VAL A 88 25.49 6.19 -1.61
CA VAL A 88 25.86 5.75 -2.95
C VAL A 88 24.62 5.09 -3.53
N PRO A 89 23.98 5.68 -4.57
CA PRO A 89 22.90 5.02 -5.27
C PRO A 89 23.37 3.64 -5.72
N ARG A 90 22.55 2.61 -5.49
CA ARG A 90 22.77 1.35 -6.19
C ARG A 90 22.72 1.64 -7.69
N GLU A 91 23.53 0.93 -8.46
CA GLU A 91 23.40 0.95 -9.91
C GLU A 91 21.93 0.68 -10.26
N PRO A 92 21.32 1.51 -11.12
CA PRO A 92 19.93 1.32 -11.49
C PRO A 92 19.82 -0.06 -12.11
N LEU A 93 18.96 -0.90 -11.53
CA LEU A 93 18.49 -2.09 -12.23
C LEU A 93 17.74 -1.62 -13.48
N PRO A 94 17.66 -2.44 -14.54
CA PRO A 94 16.80 -2.13 -15.67
C PRO A 94 15.41 -1.75 -15.14
N GLU A 95 14.89 -0.60 -15.56
CA GLU A 95 13.58 -0.17 -15.08
C GLU A 95 12.55 -1.23 -15.48
N PRO A 96 11.83 -1.83 -14.52
CA PRO A 96 10.77 -2.75 -14.86
C PRO A 96 9.65 -2.00 -15.56
N GLU A 97 8.97 -2.67 -16.48
CA GLU A 97 7.78 -2.10 -17.08
C GLU A 97 6.59 -2.26 -16.14
N THR A 98 6.08 -1.13 -15.65
CA THR A 98 4.90 -1.09 -14.80
C THR A 98 3.64 -1.33 -15.61
N ARG A 99 2.83 -2.31 -15.22
CA ARG A 99 1.57 -2.65 -15.90
C ARG A 99 0.43 -2.87 -14.94
N PHE A 100 -0.78 -2.54 -15.40
CA PHE A 100 -2.01 -2.94 -14.73
C PHE A 100 -2.50 -4.28 -15.24
N GLU A 101 -2.90 -5.17 -14.34
CA GLU A 101 -3.44 -6.48 -14.68
C GLU A 101 -4.71 -6.80 -13.89
N VAL A 102 -5.58 -7.61 -14.49
CA VAL A 102 -6.73 -8.18 -13.78
C VAL A 102 -6.27 -9.41 -13.01
N MET A 103 -6.50 -9.41 -11.70
CA MET A 103 -6.19 -10.53 -10.82
C MET A 103 -7.42 -11.01 -10.07
N ALA A 104 -7.52 -12.33 -9.87
CA ALA A 104 -8.53 -12.88 -8.97
C ALA A 104 -8.20 -12.48 -7.52
N VAL A 105 -9.14 -11.82 -6.83
CA VAL A 105 -8.93 -11.32 -5.45
C VAL A 105 -8.56 -12.45 -4.50
N ARG A 106 -9.07 -13.68 -4.73
CA ARG A 106 -8.70 -14.87 -3.95
C ARG A 106 -7.21 -15.25 -4.03
N GLN A 107 -6.52 -14.88 -5.10
CA GLN A 107 -5.08 -15.13 -5.31
C GLN A 107 -4.21 -14.09 -4.62
N LEU A 108 -4.77 -12.93 -4.25
CA LEU A 108 -4.03 -11.93 -3.47
C LEU A 108 -3.59 -12.54 -2.14
N ALA A 109 -2.34 -12.22 -1.79
CA ALA A 109 -1.72 -12.66 -0.56
C ALA A 109 -2.63 -12.36 0.64
N ARG A 110 -2.54 -13.16 1.70
CA ARG A 110 -3.27 -12.80 2.92
C ARG A 110 -2.68 -11.49 3.45
N PRO A 111 -3.52 -10.49 3.74
CA PRO A 111 -3.06 -9.24 4.34
C PRO A 111 -2.69 -9.52 5.80
N ARG A 112 -1.48 -10.07 6.01
CA ARG A 112 -0.92 -10.41 7.31
C ARG A 112 0.44 -9.73 7.48
N PRO A 113 0.71 -9.07 8.62
CA PRO A 113 -0.27 -8.73 9.67
C PRO A 113 -1.29 -7.72 9.14
N PHE A 114 -2.56 -7.84 9.55
CA PHE A 114 -3.58 -6.82 9.27
C PHE A 114 -3.60 -5.82 10.43
N ARG A 115 -3.19 -4.57 10.15
CA ARG A 115 -2.91 -3.58 11.20
C ARG A 115 -4.12 -2.75 11.64
N ALA A 116 -5.27 -2.85 10.97
CA ALA A 116 -6.50 -2.15 11.36
C ALA A 116 -7.51 -3.06 12.10
N ARG A 117 -7.10 -3.62 13.25
CA ARG A 117 -7.91 -4.59 14.03
C ARG A 117 -9.26 -4.04 14.51
N GLY A 118 -9.33 -2.75 14.82
CA GLY A 118 -10.59 -2.07 15.19
C GLY A 118 -11.58 -1.92 14.03
N CYS A 119 -11.08 -2.03 12.80
CA CYS A 119 -11.89 -1.98 11.58
C CYS A 119 -12.23 -3.38 11.07
N MET A 120 -11.25 -4.30 11.03
CA MET A 120 -11.44 -5.68 10.58
C MET A 120 -10.75 -6.69 11.50
N PRO A 121 -11.41 -7.82 11.81
CA PRO A 121 -10.76 -8.92 12.47
C PRO A 121 -9.57 -9.38 11.63
N ALA A 122 -8.36 -9.36 12.21
CA ALA A 122 -7.19 -9.89 11.53
C ALA A 122 -7.42 -11.38 11.22
N GLY A 123 -7.39 -11.73 9.93
CA GLY A 123 -7.40 -13.13 9.50
C GLY A 123 -8.79 -13.74 9.36
N THR A 124 -9.64 -13.17 8.49
CA THR A 124 -10.78 -13.89 7.90
C THR A 124 -10.35 -15.30 7.51
N SER A 125 -10.98 -16.31 8.12
CA SER A 125 -10.62 -17.70 7.88
C SER A 125 -10.75 -18.05 6.39
N TRP A 126 -9.95 -19.01 5.93
CA TRP A 126 -9.95 -19.41 4.52
C TRP A 126 -11.35 -19.84 4.04
N TRP A 127 -12.11 -20.55 4.88
CA TRP A 127 -13.47 -20.99 4.57
C TRP A 127 -14.46 -19.82 4.44
N ARG A 128 -14.35 -18.78 5.30
CA ARG A 128 -15.19 -17.57 5.18
C ARG A 128 -14.88 -16.83 3.88
N ARG A 129 -13.60 -16.78 3.50
CA ARG A 129 -13.14 -16.17 2.26
C ARG A 129 -13.73 -16.89 1.04
N TRP A 130 -13.64 -18.23 1.01
CA TRP A 130 -14.25 -19.04 -0.03
C TRP A 130 -15.78 -18.90 -0.09
N TRP A 131 -16.44 -18.90 1.07
CA TRP A 131 -17.88 -18.70 1.13
C TRP A 131 -18.29 -17.33 0.59
N ARG A 132 -17.57 -16.26 0.93
CA ARG A 132 -17.83 -14.90 0.42
C ARG A 132 -17.62 -14.77 -1.08
N GLN A 133 -16.77 -15.61 -1.69
CA GLN A 133 -16.63 -15.68 -3.15
C GLN A 133 -17.82 -16.39 -3.83
N ALA A 134 -18.44 -17.35 -3.13
CA ALA A 134 -19.64 -18.05 -3.59
C ALA A 134 -20.93 -17.25 -3.37
N VAL A 135 -21.04 -16.59 -2.21
CA VAL A 135 -22.17 -15.76 -1.78
C VAL A 135 -21.64 -14.36 -1.43
N PRO A 136 -21.47 -13.47 -2.44
CA PRO A 136 -20.94 -12.14 -2.22
C PRO A 136 -21.91 -11.30 -1.39
N THR A 137 -21.36 -10.44 -0.54
CA THR A 137 -22.12 -9.47 0.22
C THR A 137 -21.96 -8.10 -0.41
N ARG A 138 -23.06 -7.36 -0.53
CA ARG A 138 -23.07 -5.94 -0.90
C ARG A 138 -23.27 -5.04 0.32
N GLN A 139 -23.19 -5.60 1.53
CA GLN A 139 -23.27 -4.81 2.73
C GLN A 139 -22.03 -3.93 2.84
N VAL A 140 -22.29 -2.62 2.95
CA VAL A 140 -21.31 -1.63 3.32
C VAL A 140 -21.24 -1.54 4.85
N HIS A 141 -20.06 -1.19 5.37
CA HIS A 141 -19.84 -1.01 6.79
C HIS A 141 -19.19 0.35 7.05
N ASP A 142 -19.55 0.98 8.18
CA ASP A 142 -19.04 2.32 8.51
C ASP A 142 -17.67 2.32 9.20
N CYS A 143 -17.06 1.14 9.38
CA CYS A 143 -15.83 0.94 10.14
C CYS A 143 -14.58 1.58 9.51
N CYS A 144 -14.55 1.78 8.19
CA CYS A 144 -13.55 2.62 7.52
C CYS A 144 -14.03 3.05 6.13
N TRP A 145 -13.33 4.02 5.51
CA TRP A 145 -13.60 4.46 4.14
C TRP A 145 -13.62 3.28 3.15
N TYR A 146 -12.74 2.28 3.30
CA TYR A 146 -12.69 1.11 2.41
C TYR A 146 -13.90 0.18 2.54
N HIS A 147 -14.69 0.17 3.62
CA HIS A 147 -15.92 -0.66 3.68
C HIS A 147 -17.19 0.08 3.35
N ARG A 148 -17.12 1.41 3.21
CA ARG A 148 -18.31 2.24 3.03
C ARG A 148 -18.92 2.17 1.64
N GLY A 149 -18.24 1.58 0.66
CA GLY A 149 -18.74 1.56 -0.71
C GLY A 149 -18.72 0.22 -1.42
N ASP A 150 -19.36 0.22 -2.58
CA ASP A 150 -19.60 -0.97 -3.39
C ASP A 150 -18.42 -1.30 -4.30
N TRP A 151 -17.49 -2.08 -3.76
CA TRP A 151 -16.35 -2.59 -4.52
C TRP A 151 -16.74 -3.47 -5.72
N HIS A 152 -17.93 -4.08 -5.75
CA HIS A 152 -18.32 -4.86 -6.93
C HIS A 152 -18.54 -3.94 -8.12
N THR A 153 -19.17 -2.79 -7.89
CA THR A 153 -19.43 -1.82 -8.95
C THR A 153 -18.14 -1.14 -9.39
N VAL A 154 -17.30 -0.70 -8.45
CA VAL A 154 -15.97 -0.13 -8.75
C VAL A 154 -15.10 -1.10 -9.55
N ASN A 155 -15.00 -2.37 -9.15
CA ASN A 155 -14.16 -3.34 -9.88
C ASN A 155 -14.70 -3.71 -11.26
N ARG A 156 -16.02 -3.68 -11.48
CA ARG A 156 -16.57 -3.84 -12.84
C ARG A 156 -16.17 -2.67 -13.73
N MET A 157 -16.29 -1.44 -13.22
CA MET A 157 -15.84 -0.25 -13.95
C MET A 157 -14.33 -0.30 -14.21
N ALA A 158 -13.53 -0.62 -13.19
CA ALA A 158 -12.08 -0.71 -13.33
C ALA A 158 -11.65 -1.73 -14.40
N ILE A 159 -12.25 -2.92 -14.43
CA ILE A 159 -11.91 -3.94 -15.45
C ILE A 159 -12.27 -3.46 -16.86
N ALA A 160 -13.42 -2.79 -17.03
CA ALA A 160 -13.81 -2.23 -18.32
C ALA A 160 -12.86 -1.11 -18.76
N ILE A 161 -12.55 -0.18 -17.86
CA ILE A 161 -11.61 0.93 -18.09
C ILE A 161 -10.22 0.40 -18.44
N LEU A 162 -9.73 -0.63 -17.74
CA LEU A 162 -8.43 -1.23 -18.04
C LEU A 162 -8.42 -1.84 -19.45
N ALA A 163 -9.49 -2.53 -19.86
CA ALA A 163 -9.59 -3.09 -21.20
C ALA A 163 -9.56 -1.97 -22.27
N GLU A 164 -10.36 -0.92 -22.08
CA GLU A 164 -10.39 0.26 -22.98
C GLU A 164 -9.02 0.97 -23.03
N GLY A 165 -8.39 1.19 -21.88
CA GLY A 165 -7.08 1.84 -21.79
C GLY A 165 -5.98 1.00 -22.45
N THR A 166 -6.04 -0.33 -22.31
CA THR A 166 -5.12 -1.25 -22.99
C THR A 166 -5.29 -1.18 -24.50
N GLU A 167 -6.52 -1.20 -25.00
CA GLU A 167 -6.82 -1.08 -26.44
C GLU A 167 -6.37 0.27 -27.01
N ALA A 168 -6.52 1.34 -26.22
CA ALA A 168 -6.09 2.69 -26.59
C ALA A 168 -4.57 2.94 -26.41
N GLY A 169 -3.82 1.98 -25.86
CA GLY A 169 -2.38 2.12 -25.62
C GLY A 169 -2.03 3.16 -24.55
N VAL A 170 -2.89 3.35 -23.55
CA VAL A 170 -2.67 4.29 -22.44
C VAL A 170 -1.53 3.79 -21.56
N ALA A 171 -0.55 4.65 -21.30
CA ALA A 171 0.57 4.34 -20.40
C ALA A 171 0.09 4.14 -18.95
N ALA A 172 0.83 3.37 -18.16
CA ALA A 172 0.45 3.11 -16.77
C ALA A 172 0.35 4.41 -15.93
N ASP A 173 1.26 5.36 -16.13
CA ASP A 173 1.24 6.64 -15.41
C ASP A 173 -0.01 7.48 -15.71
N ASP A 174 -0.55 7.37 -16.92
CA ASP A 174 -1.73 8.11 -17.38
C ASP A 174 -3.06 7.40 -17.04
N MET A 175 -3.00 6.14 -16.60
CA MET A 175 -4.20 5.31 -16.41
C MET A 175 -5.13 5.86 -15.30
N ALA A 176 -4.57 6.54 -14.29
CA ALA A 176 -5.37 7.13 -13.21
C ALA A 176 -6.26 8.27 -13.73
N ASP A 177 -5.68 9.20 -14.49
CA ASP A 177 -6.40 10.33 -15.08
C ASP A 177 -7.38 9.83 -16.15
N PHE A 178 -6.97 8.83 -16.95
CA PHE A 178 -7.86 8.16 -17.89
C PHE A 178 -9.09 7.55 -17.18
N ALA A 179 -8.88 6.83 -16.08
CA ALA A 179 -9.95 6.22 -15.32
C ALA A 179 -10.90 7.25 -14.70
N ASP A 180 -10.37 8.37 -14.19
CA ASP A 180 -11.16 9.45 -13.59
C ASP A 180 -12.12 10.07 -14.62
N GLU A 181 -11.64 10.39 -15.82
CA GLU A 181 -12.48 10.90 -16.91
C GLU A 181 -13.63 9.93 -17.26
N ARG A 182 -13.37 8.62 -17.27
CA ARG A 182 -14.39 7.60 -17.58
C ARG A 182 -15.37 7.43 -16.44
N ALA A 183 -14.90 7.49 -15.20
CA ALA A 183 -15.74 7.46 -14.00
C ALA A 183 -16.74 8.62 -14.02
N MET A 184 -16.27 9.85 -14.27
CA MET A 184 -17.12 11.03 -14.39
C MET A 184 -18.16 10.88 -15.51
N LYS A 185 -17.75 10.41 -16.69
CA LYS A 185 -18.66 10.18 -17.83
C LYS A 185 -19.71 9.10 -17.54
N ALA A 186 -19.36 8.09 -16.74
CA ALA A 186 -20.27 7.04 -16.32
C ALA A 186 -21.23 7.47 -15.18
N GLY A 187 -21.09 8.71 -14.67
CA GLY A 187 -21.89 9.22 -13.57
C GLY A 187 -21.53 8.59 -12.22
N ALA A 188 -20.27 8.18 -12.04
CA ALA A 188 -19.77 7.65 -10.78
C ALA A 188 -19.94 8.69 -9.67
N ASP A 189 -20.36 8.25 -8.48
CA ASP A 189 -20.39 9.11 -7.29
C ASP A 189 -18.97 9.44 -6.79
N GLU A 190 -18.86 10.38 -5.85
CA GLU A 190 -17.57 10.83 -5.31
C GLU A 190 -16.73 9.68 -4.73
N TRP A 191 -17.36 8.78 -3.97
CA TRP A 191 -16.66 7.63 -3.39
C TRP A 191 -16.18 6.66 -4.48
N GLN A 192 -16.99 6.42 -5.51
CA GLN A 192 -16.63 5.56 -6.64
C GLN A 192 -15.48 6.15 -7.45
N GLN A 193 -15.45 7.46 -7.68
CA GLN A 193 -14.35 8.16 -8.35
C GLN A 193 -13.05 8.00 -7.56
N GLU A 194 -13.07 8.32 -6.26
CA GLU A 194 -11.91 8.12 -5.37
C GLU A 194 -11.45 6.65 -5.34
N ALA A 195 -12.39 5.71 -5.27
CA ALA A 195 -12.10 4.28 -5.25
C ALA A 195 -11.47 3.79 -6.56
N LEU A 196 -11.96 4.27 -7.71
CA LEU A 196 -11.39 3.99 -9.03
C LEU A 196 -10.00 4.60 -9.19
N TYR A 197 -9.83 5.87 -8.84
CA TYR A 197 -8.53 6.52 -8.82
C TYR A 197 -7.53 5.73 -7.98
N SER A 198 -7.96 5.23 -6.82
CA SER A 198 -7.12 4.44 -5.92
C SER A 198 -6.71 3.06 -6.46
N LEU A 199 -7.36 2.56 -7.52
CA LEU A 199 -6.99 1.32 -8.21
C LEU A 199 -5.98 1.54 -9.33
N PHE A 200 -5.91 2.75 -9.89
CA PHE A 200 -5.06 3.10 -11.03
C PHE A 200 -3.95 4.09 -10.71
N SER A 201 -3.92 4.69 -9.52
CA SER A 201 -2.81 5.53 -9.08
C SER A 201 -1.66 4.66 -8.58
N LEU A 202 -0.52 4.69 -9.28
CA LEU A 202 0.65 3.86 -8.96
C LEU A 202 1.15 4.02 -7.51
N GLY A 203 0.98 5.20 -6.92
CA GLY A 203 1.35 5.46 -5.54
C GLY A 203 0.48 4.74 -4.50
N VAL A 204 -0.74 4.31 -4.84
CA VAL A 204 -1.72 3.75 -3.88
C VAL A 204 -2.44 2.48 -4.34
N ALA A 205 -2.23 2.05 -5.59
CA ALA A 205 -2.84 0.88 -6.20
C ALA A 205 -2.46 -0.41 -5.46
N ILE A 206 -3.20 -1.49 -5.75
CA ILE A 206 -2.89 -2.80 -5.15
C ILE A 206 -1.65 -3.35 -5.85
N MET A 207 -0.55 -3.46 -5.10
CA MET A 207 0.71 -3.99 -5.60
C MET A 207 1.14 -5.18 -4.73
N PRO A 208 0.87 -6.42 -5.18
CA PRO A 208 1.37 -7.62 -4.51
C PRO A 208 2.90 -7.65 -4.52
N CYS A 209 3.50 -8.15 -3.45
CA CYS A 209 4.96 -8.34 -3.40
C CYS A 209 5.32 -9.72 -3.98
N GLU A 210 6.37 -9.79 -4.80
CA GLU A 210 7.00 -11.07 -5.15
C GLU A 210 7.47 -11.78 -3.85
N GLY A 211 7.17 -13.07 -3.73
CA GLY A 211 7.39 -13.83 -2.48
C GLY A 211 6.27 -13.72 -1.44
N GLY A 212 5.23 -12.93 -1.69
CA GLY A 212 4.03 -12.84 -0.86
C GLY A 212 3.91 -11.55 -0.04
N GLY A 213 2.67 -11.21 0.31
CA GLY A 213 2.35 -9.94 0.97
C GLY A 213 2.05 -8.82 -0.02
N TYR A 214 2.29 -7.57 0.40
CA TYR A 214 1.94 -6.37 -0.36
C TYR A 214 3.05 -5.33 -0.27
N VAL A 215 3.33 -4.67 -1.39
CA VAL A 215 4.00 -3.36 -1.40
C VAL A 215 2.97 -2.31 -0.98
N ASN A 216 1.78 -2.34 -1.60
CA ASN A 216 0.66 -1.45 -1.27
C ASN A 216 -0.72 -2.12 -1.49
N GLY A 217 -1.79 -1.50 -0.99
CA GLY A 217 -3.17 -1.93 -1.19
C GLY A 217 -3.65 -3.05 -0.25
N GLN A 218 -2.94 -3.31 0.86
CA GLN A 218 -3.28 -4.34 1.82
C GLN A 218 -4.71 -4.16 2.40
N HIS A 219 -5.07 -2.93 2.80
CA HIS A 219 -6.38 -2.60 3.37
C HIS A 219 -7.51 -2.80 2.36
N ARG A 220 -7.34 -2.25 1.16
CA ARG A 220 -8.30 -2.37 0.05
C ARG A 220 -8.53 -3.82 -0.34
N SER A 221 -7.46 -4.60 -0.42
CA SER A 221 -7.54 -6.03 -0.72
C SER A 221 -8.37 -6.78 0.32
N GLN A 222 -8.17 -6.49 1.62
CA GLN A 222 -8.99 -7.07 2.68
C GLN A 222 -10.48 -6.68 2.55
N ALA A 223 -10.79 -5.40 2.29
CA ALA A 223 -12.17 -4.96 2.10
C ALA A 223 -12.85 -5.67 0.91
N MET A 224 -12.15 -5.82 -0.22
CA MET A 224 -12.67 -6.53 -1.39
C MET A 224 -12.89 -8.03 -1.13
N LEU A 225 -12.00 -8.67 -0.38
CA LEU A 225 -12.16 -10.06 0.04
C LEU A 225 -13.38 -10.23 0.94
N ASP A 226 -13.56 -9.28 1.84
CA ASP A 226 -14.68 -9.26 2.76
C ASP A 226 -16.01 -9.00 2.02
N ALA A 227 -16.01 -8.17 0.98
CA ALA A 227 -17.15 -7.96 0.11
C ALA A 227 -17.42 -9.14 -0.86
N GLY A 228 -16.45 -10.06 -1.03
CA GLY A 228 -16.59 -11.17 -1.97
C GLY A 228 -16.36 -10.79 -3.42
N VAL A 229 -15.61 -9.71 -3.69
CA VAL A 229 -15.21 -9.31 -5.04
C VAL A 229 -14.35 -10.42 -5.65
N ARG A 230 -14.60 -10.75 -6.92
CA ARG A 230 -13.93 -11.87 -7.60
C ARG A 230 -12.64 -11.48 -8.28
N HIS A 231 -12.66 -10.34 -8.98
CA HIS A 231 -11.51 -9.83 -9.74
C HIS A 231 -11.31 -8.36 -9.42
N THR A 232 -10.05 -7.94 -9.42
CA THR A 232 -9.64 -6.55 -9.23
C THR A 232 -8.47 -6.23 -10.14
N VAL A 233 -8.14 -4.95 -10.24
CA VAL A 233 -6.96 -4.46 -10.94
C VAL A 233 -5.80 -4.37 -9.94
N VAL A 234 -4.63 -4.83 -10.35
CA VAL A 234 -3.38 -4.74 -9.59
C VAL A 234 -2.29 -4.12 -10.46
N VAL A 235 -1.27 -3.55 -9.82
CA VAL A 235 -0.02 -3.14 -10.45
C VAL A 235 1.00 -4.26 -10.34
N ARG A 236 1.74 -4.49 -11.41
CA ARG A 236 2.91 -5.37 -11.46
C ARG A 236 4.06 -4.71 -12.19
N ASP A 237 5.24 -4.95 -11.66
CA ASP A 237 6.50 -4.63 -12.30
C ASP A 237 6.93 -5.85 -13.11
N VAL A 238 7.09 -5.68 -14.43
CA VAL A 238 7.56 -6.73 -15.33
C VAL A 238 9.01 -6.44 -15.69
N TRP A 239 9.92 -7.26 -15.20
CA TRP A 239 11.34 -7.13 -15.51
C TRP A 239 11.62 -7.61 -16.95
N PRO A 240 12.48 -6.92 -17.71
CA PRO A 240 12.92 -7.40 -19.00
C PRO A 240 13.66 -8.75 -18.83
N GLU A 241 13.36 -9.72 -19.71
CA GLU A 241 13.98 -11.04 -19.69
C GLU A 241 15.51 -10.92 -19.86
N GLY A 242 16.28 -11.41 -18.87
CA GLY A 242 17.75 -11.47 -18.93
C GLY A 242 18.53 -10.68 -17.87
N SER A 243 17.89 -10.33 -16.74
CA SER A 243 18.58 -9.80 -15.54
C SER A 243 19.13 -10.88 -14.62
#